data_AF-A0A6M2A0J5-F1
#
_entry.id   AF-A0A6M2A0J5-F1
#
_cell.length_a   1.000
_cell.length_b   1.000
_cell.length_c   1.000
_cell.angle_alpha   90.00
_cell.angle_beta   90.00
_cell.angle_gamma   90.00
#
_symmetry.space_group_name_H-M   'P 1'
#
loop_
_entity.id
_entity.type
_entity.pdbx_description
1 polymer ?
#
loop_
_entity_poly.entity_id
_entity_poly.type
_entity_poly.pdbx_seq_one_letter_code
_entity_poly.pdbx_strand_id
1 'polypeptide(L)' 'MNKMKQFQDQSVEELQAIYQDLSKEIFELKNEISTTRKIEKPHLVRQKKKDRARVLTLLTSKGAKI' A
#
# COMPACT_ATOMS: atom_id res chain seq x y z
N MET A 1 -14.93 -7.52 0.22
CA MET A 1 -15.01 -6.14 0.77
C MET A 1 -14.16 -5.22 -0.09
N ASN A 2 -14.76 -4.17 -0.68
CA ASN A 2 -14.07 -3.33 -1.66
C ASN A 2 -13.20 -2.30 -0.91
N LYS A 3 -11.92 -2.64 -0.62
CA LYS A 3 -10.99 -1.79 0.15
C LYS A 3 -10.91 -0.34 -0.37
N MET A 4 -11.21 -0.14 -1.66
CA MET A 4 -11.25 1.19 -2.26
C MET A 4 -12.24 2.14 -1.56
N LYS A 5 -13.38 1.64 -1.07
CA LYS A 5 -14.33 2.45 -0.30
C LYS A 5 -13.75 2.92 1.03
N GLN A 6 -12.89 2.11 1.67
CA GLN A 6 -12.29 2.45 2.96
C GLN A 6 -11.29 3.63 2.85
N PHE A 7 -10.63 3.75 1.71
CA PHE A 7 -9.68 4.84 1.45
C PHE A 7 -10.37 6.11 0.90
N GLN A 8 -11.61 5.99 0.42
CA GLN A 8 -12.29 7.09 -0.27
C GLN A 8 -12.65 8.24 0.68
N ASP A 9 -13.05 7.89 1.90
CA ASP A 9 -13.47 8.81 2.96
C ASP A 9 -12.30 9.52 3.66
N GLN A 10 -11.06 9.09 3.39
CA GLN A 10 -9.86 9.63 4.04
C GLN A 10 -9.38 10.95 3.42
N SER A 11 -8.71 11.76 4.24
CA SER A 11 -8.09 13.01 3.81
C SER A 11 -6.86 12.76 2.91
N VAL A 12 -6.38 13.78 2.21
CA VAL A 12 -5.17 13.67 1.39
C VAL A 12 -3.95 13.33 2.25
N GLU A 13 -3.84 13.91 3.43
CA GLU A 13 -2.75 13.68 4.39
C GLU A 13 -2.77 12.25 4.93
N GLU A 14 -3.95 11.74 5.26
CA GLU A 14 -4.14 10.35 5.69
C GLU A 14 -3.77 9.36 4.58
N LEU A 15 -4.18 9.65 3.35
CA LEU A 15 -3.83 8.84 2.19
C LEU A 15 -2.33 8.84 1.91
N GLN A 16 -1.64 9.97 2.13
CA GLN A 16 -0.18 10.04 2.04
C GLN A 16 0.49 9.22 3.14
N ALA A 17 0.01 9.30 4.39
CA ALA A 17 0.52 8.49 5.49
C ALA A 17 0.36 6.99 5.19
N ILE A 18 -0.82 6.59 4.72
CA ILE A 18 -1.11 5.19 4.33
C ILE A 18 -0.23 4.74 3.17
N TYR A 19 0.02 5.62 2.20
CA TYR A 19 0.94 5.33 1.10
C TYR A 19 2.36 5.04 1.62
N GLN A 20 2.85 5.84 2.57
CA GLN A 20 4.16 5.65 3.17
C GLN A 20 4.22 4.35 3.97
N ASP A 21 3.20 4.07 4.78
CA ASP A 21 3.13 2.86 5.59
C ASP A 21 3.07 1.60 4.71
N LEU A 22 2.20 1.58 3.69
CA LEU A 22 2.16 0.47 2.72
C LEU A 22 3.50 0.29 2.00
N SER A 23 4.24 1.38 1.75
CA SER A 23 5.56 1.31 1.13
C SER A 23 6.61 0.69 2.06
N LYS A 24 6.62 1.06 3.35
CA LYS A 24 7.47 0.44 4.38
C LYS A 24 7.16 -1.04 4.55
N GLU A 25 5.88 -1.39 4.66
CA GLU A 25 5.45 -2.79 4.82
C GLU A 25 5.81 -3.66 3.61
N ILE A 26 5.68 -3.13 2.39
CA ILE A 26 6.13 -3.84 1.17
C ILE A 26 7.65 -4.04 1.22
N PHE A 27 8.40 -3.04 1.67
CA PHE A 27 9.85 -3.14 1.80
C PHE A 27 10.25 -4.20 2.83
N GLU A 28 9.65 -4.17 4.02
CA GLU A 28 9.89 -5.15 5.09
C GLU A 28 9.58 -6.57 4.63
N LEU A 29 8.43 -6.80 4.00
CA LEU A 29 8.08 -8.12 3.47
C LEU A 29 9.07 -8.59 2.38
N LYS A 30 9.53 -7.68 1.51
CA LYS A 30 10.53 -8.02 0.51
C LYS A 30 11.89 -8.31 1.13
N ASN A 31 12.28 -7.53 2.15
CA ASN A 31 13.53 -7.72 2.88
C ASN A 31 13.51 -9.06 3.60
N GLU A 32 12.44 -9.37 4.33
CA GLU A 32 12.25 -10.66 5.00
C GLU A 32 12.34 -11.84 4.02
N ILE A 33 11.67 -11.77 2.87
CA ILE A 33 11.78 -12.80 1.83
C ILE A 33 13.23 -12.95 1.34
N SER A 34 13.94 -11.84 1.17
CA SER A 34 15.33 -11.85 0.73
C SER A 34 16.28 -12.42 1.79
N THR A 35 16.09 -12.07 3.06
CA THR A 35 16.95 -12.48 4.17
C THR A 35 16.72 -13.95 4.54
N THR A 36 15.46 -14.37 4.63
CA THR A 36 15.10 -15.75 5.01
C THR A 36 15.22 -16.73 3.85
N ARG A 37 15.26 -16.24 2.60
CA ARG A 37 15.14 -17.02 1.35
C ARG A 37 13.88 -17.90 1.32
N LYS A 38 12.88 -17.59 2.13
CA LYS A 38 11.61 -18.30 2.21
C LYS A 38 10.48 -17.37 1.82
N ILE A 39 9.57 -17.88 1.01
CA ILE A 39 8.39 -17.14 0.57
C ILE A 39 7.20 -17.64 1.41
N GLU A 40 7.06 -17.11 2.62
CA GLU A 40 5.98 -17.53 3.50
C GLU A 40 4.62 -16.96 3.07
N LYS A 41 4.59 -15.67 2.72
CA LYS A 41 3.33 -14.94 2.47
C LYS A 41 3.38 -14.12 1.17
N PRO A 42 3.51 -14.77 0.00
CA PRO A 42 3.60 -14.08 -1.29
C PRO A 42 2.32 -13.30 -1.64
N HIS A 43 1.17 -13.81 -1.20
CA HIS A 43 -0.13 -13.18 -1.41
C HIS A 43 -0.24 -11.83 -0.69
N LEU A 44 0.39 -11.68 0.48
CA LEU A 44 0.41 -10.44 1.25
C LEU A 44 1.17 -9.34 0.52
N VAL A 45 2.34 -9.63 -0.06
CA VAL A 45 3.08 -8.67 -0.90
C VAL A 45 2.22 -8.20 -2.07
N ARG A 46 1.55 -9.13 -2.75
CA ARG A 46 0.67 -8.80 -3.88
C ARG A 46 -0.52 -7.95 -3.45
N GLN A 47 -1.11 -8.26 -2.29
CA GLN A 47 -2.23 -7.51 -1.73
C GLN A 47 -1.82 -6.08 -1.36
N LYS A 48 -0.72 -5.91 -0.61
CA LYS A 48 -0.23 -4.59 -0.21
C LYS A 48 0.17 -3.72 -1.40
N LYS A 49 0.77 -4.30 -2.45
CA LYS A 49 1.03 -3.59 -3.72
C LYS A 49 -0.25 -3.07 -4.38
N LYS A 50 -1.31 -3.89 -4.41
CA LYS A 50 -2.61 -3.47 -4.95
C LYS A 50 -3.25 -2.38 -4.09
N ASP A 51 -3.15 -2.49 -2.77
CA ASP A 51 -3.65 -1.47 -1.85
C ASP A 51 -2.91 -0.14 -2.05
N ARG A 52 -1.57 -0.17 -2.18
CA ARG A 52 -0.78 1.02 -2.49
C ARG A 52 -1.19 1.67 -3.81
N ALA A 53 -1.44 0.85 -4.85
CA ALA A 53 -1.89 1.36 -6.14
C ALA A 53 -3.26 2.05 -6.04
N ARG A 54 -4.20 1.51 -5.26
CA ARG A 54 -5.52 2.13 -5.03
C ARG A 54 -5.40 3.48 -4.33
N VAL A 55 -4.56 3.55 -3.28
CA VAL A 55 -4.29 4.78 -2.55
C VAL A 55 -3.67 5.83 -3.48
N LEU A 56 -2.71 5.42 -4.32
CA LEU A 56 -2.11 6.29 -5.32
C LEU A 56 -3.15 6.84 -6.31
N THR A 57 -4.05 5.98 -6.83
CA THR A 57 -5.15 6.42 -7.70
C THR A 57 -6.06 7.44 -7.02
N LEU A 58 -6.37 7.25 -5.74
CA LEU A 58 -7.20 8.20 -4.98
C LEU A 58 -6.48 9.53 -4.72
N LEU A 59 -5.19 9.49 -4.38
CA LEU A 59 -4.37 10.69 -4.23
C LEU A 59 -4.33 11.50 -5.54
N THR A 60 -4.08 10.84 -6.66
CA THR A 60 -4.12 11.49 -7.99
C THR A 60 -5.51 12.04 -8.31
N SER A 61 -6.58 11.27 -8.01
CA SER A 61 -7.96 11.72 -8.21
C SER A 61 -8.32 12.93 -7.34
N LYS A 62 -7.70 13.08 -6.17
CA LYS A 62 -7.85 14.24 -5.27
C LYS A 62 -6.93 15.40 -5.63
N GLY A 63 -6.16 15.31 -6.73
CA GLY A 63 -5.26 16.36 -7.18
C GLY A 63 -3.96 16.49 -6.39
N ALA A 64 -3.65 15.52 -5.52
CA ALA A 64 -2.40 15.48 -4.80
C ALA A 64 -1.25 15.10 -5.75
N LYS A 65 -0.23 15.96 -5.83
CA LYS A 65 1.07 15.59 -6.43
C LYS A 65 1.87 14.85 -5.36
N ILE A 66 2.30 13.63 -5.70
CA ILE A 66 3.14 12.75 -4.85
C ILE A 66 4.55 12.77 -5.42
#